data_AF-R6A3F9-F1
#
_entry.id   AF-R6A3F9-F1
#
_cell.length_a   1.000
_cell.length_b   1.000
_cell.length_c   1.000
_cell.angle_alpha   90.00
_cell.angle_beta   90.00
_cell.angle_gamma   90.00
#
_symmetry.space_group_name_H-M   'P 1'
#
loop_
_entity.id
_entity.type
_entity.pdbx_description
1 polymer ?
#
loop_
_entity_poly.entity_id
_entity_poly.type
_entity_poly.pdbx_seq_one_letter_code
_entity_poly.pdbx_strand_id
1 'polypeptide(L)'
;MSTNRRDFLKLAGAAAAAITSAAAAHAGVPASSVAKFDDEYDVVIIGSGFAGMACALKAGQAGKKVLILEKMPTVGGNSAICGGNVACPVNPVQAAQGIKDSKELFIADCLKDGLGINYPNLLGTIADRCNDTIKMVVDCGCEFVPNKMLFEAGHSVPRSYEIKAGTGSGYIIPMHNELKKLPNVKIMTRAKFDDFILDENGRVVGVTYRKGYRFDSKLQSDDIENKSGRPATVKAKNGVMLAAGGFSRDIFFRQAQDPRVVPTTDSTNQPGATAGVLIKALGIGAQPVQLCWLQFLPYCNPREKGFGVSVNFTNHACMDLGLVVDRKTGKRFMDEHAGRKIKSDALFKVIGTDENYPIAICDDAIVKAINPSFVKLPLEMGTVKKFDTLEQLADAFGIPKQALLDEVAKFNGYVKANDDKDFHRILSFNKGLDVSKAPFYGIEVSPKIHHTMGGVMINENAEVISANTHKPIPGLYAGGEVAGGVHGASRLGTVAVIDALTFGMIAGENFAKMQ
;
A
#
# COMPACT_ATOMS: atom_id res chain seq x y z
N MET A 1 -52.87 -40.25 18.22
CA MET A 1 -51.73 -40.69 17.38
C MET A 1 -50.57 -41.02 18.30
N SER A 2 -50.17 -42.29 18.39
CA SER A 2 -49.09 -42.74 19.29
C SER A 2 -47.73 -42.40 18.69
N THR A 3 -46.98 -41.51 19.33
CA THR A 3 -45.57 -41.25 18.99
C THR A 3 -44.70 -42.40 19.51
N ASN A 4 -44.13 -43.17 18.60
CA ASN A 4 -43.31 -44.34 18.93
C ASN A 4 -41.95 -43.88 19.49
N ARG A 5 -41.39 -44.57 20.49
CA ARG A 5 -40.06 -44.29 21.10
C ARG A 5 -38.94 -44.17 20.05
N ARG A 6 -39.10 -44.81 18.89
CA ARG A 6 -38.18 -44.69 17.75
C ARG A 6 -38.14 -43.30 17.10
N ASP A 7 -39.24 -42.56 17.12
CA ASP A 7 -39.30 -41.20 16.56
C ASP A 7 -38.69 -40.17 17.52
N PHE A 8 -38.84 -40.39 18.83
CA PHE A 8 -38.16 -39.58 19.85
C PHE A 8 -36.64 -39.77 19.81
N LEU A 9 -36.15 -40.99 19.55
CA LEU A 9 -34.70 -41.24 19.39
C LEU A 9 -34.15 -40.69 18.05
N LYS A 10 -34.96 -40.60 17.00
CA LYS A 10 -34.56 -39.92 15.75
C LYS A 10 -34.55 -38.39 15.91
N LEU A 11 -35.49 -37.81 16.67
CA LEU A 11 -35.45 -36.39 17.03
C LEU A 11 -34.33 -36.07 18.01
N ALA A 12 -34.03 -36.94 18.97
CA ALA A 12 -32.91 -36.78 19.89
C ALA A 12 -31.55 -36.99 19.19
N GLY A 13 -31.48 -37.89 18.20
CA GLY A 13 -30.31 -38.07 17.34
C GLY A 13 -30.10 -36.90 16.37
N ALA A 14 -31.17 -36.31 15.84
CA ALA A 14 -31.11 -35.09 15.04
C ALA A 14 -30.82 -33.85 15.88
N ALA A 15 -31.29 -33.79 17.14
CA ALA A 15 -30.98 -32.71 18.08
C ALA A 15 -29.55 -32.81 18.65
N ALA A 16 -29.01 -34.02 18.84
CA ALA A 16 -27.59 -34.21 19.17
C ALA A 16 -26.65 -33.91 18.00
N ALA A 17 -27.14 -34.02 16.75
CA ALA A 17 -26.44 -33.55 15.55
C ALA A 17 -26.64 -32.04 15.28
N ALA A 18 -27.54 -31.37 16.01
CA ALA A 18 -27.85 -29.94 15.83
C ALA A 18 -27.27 -29.03 16.93
N ILE A 19 -26.45 -29.56 17.85
CA ILE A 19 -25.75 -28.77 18.90
C ILE A 19 -24.24 -28.61 18.60
N THR A 20 -23.80 -28.74 17.35
CA THR A 20 -22.40 -28.43 16.97
C THR A 20 -22.23 -27.47 15.78
N SER A 21 -23.31 -26.89 15.24
CA SER A 21 -23.18 -25.92 14.14
C SER A 21 -23.34 -24.45 14.54
N ALA A 22 -23.40 -24.14 15.84
CA ALA A 22 -22.98 -22.84 16.35
C ALA A 22 -21.47 -22.90 16.65
N ALA A 23 -20.67 -23.28 15.64
CA ALA A 23 -19.23 -23.11 15.71
C ALA A 23 -18.98 -21.63 15.97
N ALA A 24 -18.30 -21.33 17.08
CA ALA A 24 -17.91 -19.98 17.49
C ALA A 24 -17.42 -19.22 16.26
N ALA A 25 -18.27 -18.32 15.77
CA ALA A 25 -17.92 -17.51 14.63
C ALA A 25 -16.71 -16.67 15.07
N HIS A 26 -15.57 -16.88 14.40
CA HIS A 26 -14.33 -16.10 14.45
C HIS A 26 -13.15 -16.60 15.29
N ALA A 27 -13.22 -17.73 16.00
CA ALA A 27 -12.01 -18.28 16.64
C ALA A 27 -11.20 -19.14 15.64
N GLY A 28 -9.87 -19.00 15.63
CA GLY A 28 -8.98 -19.81 14.79
C GLY A 28 -9.10 -21.33 15.05
N VAL A 29 -8.51 -22.15 14.20
CA VAL A 29 -8.60 -23.62 14.29
C VAL A 29 -7.87 -24.14 15.53
N PRO A 30 -8.51 -24.86 16.45
CA PRO A 30 -7.81 -25.45 17.60
C PRO A 30 -6.78 -26.48 17.15
N ALA A 31 -5.55 -26.41 17.66
CA ALA A 31 -4.47 -27.34 17.32
C ALA A 31 -4.84 -28.80 17.65
N SER A 32 -5.65 -29.02 18.69
CA SER A 32 -6.19 -30.33 19.06
C SER A 32 -7.12 -30.94 17.99
N SER A 33 -7.68 -30.13 17.09
CA SER A 33 -8.49 -30.59 15.95
C SER A 33 -7.66 -30.99 14.72
N VAL A 34 -6.36 -30.65 14.70
CA VAL A 34 -5.44 -30.98 13.60
C VAL A 34 -4.77 -32.31 13.89
N ALA A 35 -5.35 -33.41 13.38
CA ALA A 35 -4.84 -34.76 13.61
C ALA A 35 -3.37 -34.95 13.17
N LYS A 36 -2.98 -34.31 12.06
CA LYS A 36 -1.62 -34.34 11.53
C LYS A 36 -1.37 -33.10 10.65
N PHE A 37 -0.21 -32.47 10.83
CA PHE A 37 0.26 -31.42 9.92
C PHE A 37 0.86 -32.01 8.64
N ASP A 38 0.54 -31.43 7.49
CA ASP A 38 1.13 -31.86 6.21
C ASP A 38 2.61 -31.51 6.09
N ASP A 39 3.00 -30.38 6.70
CA ASP A 39 4.34 -29.81 6.64
C ASP A 39 4.71 -29.13 7.98
N GLU A 40 6.00 -29.07 8.30
CA GLU A 40 6.51 -28.35 9.48
C GLU A 40 7.69 -27.45 9.10
N TYR A 41 7.63 -26.19 9.55
CA TYR A 41 8.63 -25.14 9.35
C TYR A 41 8.88 -24.42 10.68
N ASP A 42 10.03 -23.75 10.79
CA ASP A 42 10.30 -22.90 11.95
C ASP A 42 9.47 -21.62 11.84
N VAL A 43 9.46 -21.02 10.64
CA VAL A 43 8.75 -19.77 10.36
C VAL A 43 7.83 -19.94 9.14
N VAL A 44 6.58 -19.50 9.26
CA VAL A 44 5.64 -19.41 8.15
C VAL A 44 5.30 -17.94 7.89
N ILE A 45 5.45 -17.49 6.65
CA ILE A 45 5.27 -16.09 6.24
C ILE A 45 4.12 -16.03 5.24
N ILE A 46 3.14 -15.16 5.49
CA ILE A 46 1.97 -14.99 4.63
C ILE A 46 2.15 -13.75 3.77
N GLY A 47 2.51 -13.94 2.49
CA GLY A 47 2.76 -12.88 1.52
C GLY A 47 4.24 -12.71 1.18
N SER A 48 4.53 -12.45 -0.10
CA SER A 48 5.90 -12.34 -0.63
C SER A 48 6.30 -10.91 -1.03
N GLY A 49 5.68 -9.90 -0.43
CA GLY A 49 6.09 -8.50 -0.59
C GLY A 49 7.38 -8.17 0.17
N PHE A 50 7.70 -6.87 0.30
CA PHE A 50 8.91 -6.40 0.99
C PHE A 50 9.07 -7.00 2.40
N ALA A 51 8.03 -6.92 3.23
CA ALA A 51 8.08 -7.43 4.61
C ALA A 51 8.34 -8.94 4.67
N GLY A 52 7.67 -9.70 3.79
CA GLY A 52 7.80 -11.15 3.76
C GLY A 52 9.18 -11.59 3.28
N MET A 53 9.72 -10.95 2.25
CA MET A 53 11.07 -11.24 1.75
C MET A 53 12.16 -10.83 2.74
N ALA A 54 12.04 -9.66 3.39
CA ALA A 54 12.98 -9.22 4.42
C ALA A 54 13.01 -10.17 5.63
N CYS A 55 11.84 -10.62 6.09
CA CYS A 55 11.72 -11.61 7.16
C CYS A 55 12.36 -12.94 6.77
N ALA A 56 12.05 -13.44 5.57
CA ALA A 56 12.59 -14.70 5.07
C ALA A 56 14.11 -14.66 4.89
N LEU A 57 14.67 -13.52 4.47
CA LEU A 57 16.11 -13.34 4.30
C LEU A 57 16.82 -13.47 5.65
N LYS A 58 16.39 -12.69 6.65
CA LYS A 58 17.04 -12.70 7.97
C LYS A 58 16.88 -14.05 8.68
N ALA A 59 15.67 -14.62 8.69
CA ALA A 59 15.44 -15.93 9.32
C ALA A 59 16.17 -17.06 8.56
N GLY A 60 16.14 -17.03 7.23
CA GLY A 60 16.79 -18.02 6.38
C GLY A 60 18.31 -18.00 6.48
N GLN A 61 18.93 -16.81 6.49
CA GLN A 61 20.38 -16.65 6.69
C GLN A 61 20.84 -17.16 8.07
N ALA A 62 19.96 -17.11 9.07
CA ALA A 62 20.19 -17.69 10.40
C ALA A 62 19.92 -19.21 10.46
N GLY A 63 19.66 -19.87 9.33
CA GLY A 63 19.47 -21.31 9.24
C GLY A 63 18.06 -21.81 9.58
N LYS A 64 17.09 -20.92 9.84
CA LYS A 64 15.70 -21.32 10.11
C LYS A 64 15.05 -21.90 8.86
N LYS A 65 14.23 -22.94 9.02
CA LYS A 65 13.42 -23.51 7.95
C LYS A 65 12.21 -22.60 7.71
N VAL A 66 12.18 -21.89 6.59
CA VAL A 66 11.18 -20.85 6.30
C VAL A 66 10.26 -21.26 5.14
N LEU A 67 8.95 -21.03 5.30
CA LEU A 67 7.95 -21.15 4.23
C LEU A 67 7.28 -19.80 3.98
N ILE A 68 7.36 -19.29 2.75
CA ILE A 68 6.53 -18.18 2.28
C ILE A 68 5.34 -18.74 1.50
N LEU A 69 4.12 -18.37 1.91
CA LEU A 69 2.88 -18.63 1.19
C LEU A 69 2.47 -17.38 0.39
N GLU A 70 2.42 -17.50 -0.93
CA GLU A 70 1.99 -16.43 -1.83
C GLU A 70 0.75 -16.89 -2.59
N LYS A 71 -0.39 -16.20 -2.41
CA LYS A 71 -1.65 -16.60 -3.06
C LYS A 71 -1.63 -16.35 -4.56
N MET A 72 -0.88 -15.35 -5.01
CA MET A 72 -0.74 -15.00 -6.41
C MET A 72 0.18 -15.97 -7.15
N PRO A 73 0.10 -16.05 -8.50
CA PRO A 73 1.02 -16.88 -9.29
C PRO A 73 2.45 -16.35 -9.36
N THR A 74 2.69 -15.12 -8.89
CA THR A 74 3.98 -14.42 -8.93
C THR A 74 4.25 -13.77 -7.58
N VAL A 75 5.53 -13.63 -7.24
CA VAL A 75 5.95 -12.99 -6.00
C VAL A 75 5.87 -11.46 -6.06
N GLY A 76 5.87 -10.82 -4.89
CA GLY A 76 6.15 -9.38 -4.74
C GLY A 76 4.93 -8.49 -4.52
N GLY A 77 3.72 -8.87 -4.93
CA GLY A 77 2.51 -8.08 -4.70
C GLY A 77 2.64 -6.61 -5.11
N ASN A 78 2.09 -5.69 -4.30
CA ASN A 78 2.25 -4.24 -4.55
C ASN A 78 3.71 -3.79 -4.46
N SER A 79 4.54 -4.47 -3.68
CA SER A 79 5.96 -4.16 -3.53
C SER A 79 6.73 -4.30 -4.85
N ALA A 80 6.33 -5.21 -5.76
CA ALA A 80 6.99 -5.35 -7.06
C ALA A 80 6.64 -4.22 -8.05
N ILE A 81 5.48 -3.59 -7.91
CA ILE A 81 4.93 -2.63 -8.88
C ILE A 81 4.92 -1.18 -8.39
N CYS A 82 5.36 -0.92 -7.15
CA CYS A 82 5.49 0.45 -6.65
C CYS A 82 6.65 1.19 -7.33
N GLY A 83 6.72 2.52 -7.17
CA GLY A 83 7.82 3.33 -7.74
C GLY A 83 9.19 3.05 -7.11
N GLY A 84 9.25 2.42 -5.93
CA GLY A 84 10.49 1.93 -5.34
C GLY A 84 11.39 2.99 -4.67
N ASN A 85 11.04 4.27 -4.67
CA ASN A 85 11.77 5.26 -3.87
C ASN A 85 11.56 5.01 -2.37
N VAL A 86 12.62 5.14 -1.56
CA VAL A 86 12.61 4.77 -0.14
C VAL A 86 13.21 5.86 0.75
N ALA A 87 12.45 6.34 1.73
CA ALA A 87 12.94 7.30 2.72
C ALA A 87 13.89 6.61 3.72
N CYS A 88 15.02 7.22 4.00
CA CYS A 88 15.87 6.86 5.13
C CYS A 88 16.54 8.13 5.65
N PRO A 89 16.10 8.68 6.80
CA PRO A 89 16.72 9.87 7.38
C PRO A 89 18.12 9.56 7.91
N VAL A 90 18.96 10.60 8.01
CA VAL A 90 20.32 10.54 8.59
C VAL A 90 21.14 9.42 7.92
N ASN A 91 21.32 9.53 6.61
CA ASN A 91 22.02 8.51 5.82
C ASN A 91 23.35 9.02 5.22
N PRO A 92 24.28 8.12 4.80
CA PRO A 92 25.58 8.52 4.27
C PRO A 92 25.52 9.40 3.01
N VAL A 93 24.51 9.26 2.17
CA VAL A 93 24.37 10.07 0.95
C VAL A 93 23.91 11.49 1.29
N GLN A 94 23.00 11.66 2.26
CA GLN A 94 22.67 12.99 2.79
C GLN A 94 23.90 13.70 3.36
N ALA A 95 24.70 12.98 4.15
CA ALA A 95 25.94 13.52 4.72
C ALA A 95 26.92 13.97 3.62
N ALA A 96 27.11 13.15 2.59
CA ALA A 96 27.97 13.48 1.44
C ALA A 96 27.46 14.70 0.63
N GLN A 97 26.16 14.97 0.65
CA GLN A 97 25.54 16.12 0.00
C GLN A 97 25.39 17.35 0.92
N GLY A 98 25.84 17.27 2.18
CA GLY A 98 25.68 18.35 3.16
C GLY A 98 24.24 18.60 3.60
N ILE A 99 23.32 17.64 3.36
CA ILE A 99 21.92 17.74 3.77
C ILE A 99 21.83 17.50 5.28
N LYS A 100 21.25 18.47 6.00
CA LYS A 100 20.99 18.37 7.43
C LYS A 100 19.60 17.78 7.65
N ASP A 101 19.53 16.58 8.22
CA ASP A 101 18.29 15.88 8.57
C ASP A 101 18.38 15.36 10.00
N SER A 102 17.26 14.96 10.58
CA SER A 102 17.23 14.30 11.89
C SER A 102 16.07 13.32 12.01
N LYS A 103 16.15 12.44 13.00
CA LYS A 103 15.06 11.53 13.37
C LYS A 103 13.79 12.31 13.70
N GLU A 104 13.93 13.38 14.47
CA GLU A 104 12.84 14.24 14.92
C GLU A 104 12.18 14.94 13.73
N LEU A 105 12.96 15.43 12.77
CA LEU A 105 12.44 16.06 11.57
C LEU A 105 11.67 15.06 10.69
N PHE A 106 12.20 13.84 10.52
CA PHE A 106 11.49 12.77 9.83
C PHE A 106 10.16 12.40 10.49
N ILE A 107 10.16 12.26 11.83
CA ILE A 107 8.94 11.97 12.60
C ILE A 107 7.95 13.13 12.48
N ALA A 108 8.41 14.37 12.57
CA ALA A 108 7.56 15.56 12.45
C ALA A 108 6.89 15.65 11.07
N ASP A 109 7.64 15.38 9.99
CA ASP A 109 7.07 15.32 8.64
C ASP A 109 6.00 14.23 8.52
N CYS A 110 6.26 13.05 9.08
CA CYS A 110 5.29 11.94 9.07
C CYS A 110 4.04 12.25 9.91
N LEU A 111 4.21 12.87 11.09
CA LEU A 111 3.09 13.31 11.94
C LEU A 111 2.25 14.39 11.26
N LYS A 112 2.88 15.31 10.52
CA LYS A 112 2.17 16.33 9.76
C LYS A 112 1.28 15.71 8.68
N ASP A 113 1.81 14.80 7.85
CA ASP A 113 1.00 14.14 6.81
C ASP A 113 -0.06 13.21 7.44
N GLY A 114 0.33 12.45 8.47
CA GLY A 114 -0.54 11.53 9.18
C GLY A 114 -1.52 12.16 10.17
N LEU A 115 -1.66 13.49 10.19
CA LEU A 115 -2.58 14.27 11.06
C LEU A 115 -2.39 13.99 12.57
N GLY A 116 -1.15 13.73 12.98
CA GLY A 116 -0.77 13.57 14.39
C GLY A 116 -1.22 12.25 15.04
N ILE A 117 -1.84 11.34 14.28
CA ILE A 117 -2.32 10.06 14.80
C ILE A 117 -1.36 8.90 14.51
N ASN A 118 -0.18 9.16 13.95
CA ASN A 118 0.86 8.14 13.84
C ASN A 118 1.31 7.66 15.22
N TYR A 119 1.88 6.47 15.28
CA TYR A 119 2.48 5.89 16.47
C TYR A 119 3.97 6.27 16.45
N PRO A 120 4.42 7.26 17.24
CA PRO A 120 5.77 7.83 17.07
C PRO A 120 6.88 6.84 17.39
N ASN A 121 6.61 5.86 18.25
CA ASN A 121 7.56 4.79 18.56
C ASN A 121 7.87 3.94 17.32
N LEU A 122 6.86 3.59 16.51
CA LEU A 122 7.07 2.82 15.27
C LEU A 122 7.85 3.63 14.22
N LEU A 123 7.55 4.93 14.08
CA LEU A 123 8.32 5.83 13.23
C LEU A 123 9.77 5.96 13.74
N GLY A 124 9.95 5.99 15.06
CA GLY A 124 11.25 6.00 15.71
C GLY A 124 12.06 4.75 15.39
N THR A 125 11.44 3.57 15.47
CA THR A 125 12.05 2.29 15.07
C THR A 125 12.49 2.30 13.60
N ILE A 126 11.65 2.82 12.70
CA ILE A 126 12.01 2.97 11.28
C ILE A 126 13.24 3.87 11.13
N ALA A 127 13.26 5.05 11.77
CA ALA A 127 14.39 5.97 11.68
C ALA A 127 15.68 5.34 12.21
N ASP A 128 15.60 4.61 13.33
CA ASP A 128 16.77 3.96 13.94
C ASP A 128 17.32 2.80 13.09
N ARG A 129 16.44 2.09 12.36
CA ARG A 129 16.80 0.90 11.59
C ARG A 129 16.90 1.12 10.09
N CYS A 130 16.65 2.33 9.57
CA CYS A 130 16.56 2.52 8.13
C CYS A 130 17.88 2.23 7.42
N ASN A 131 19.02 2.65 7.99
CA ASN A 131 20.34 2.41 7.40
C ASN A 131 20.69 0.91 7.37
N ASP A 132 20.34 0.14 8.41
CA ASP A 132 20.48 -1.33 8.41
C ASP A 132 19.62 -1.98 7.33
N THR A 133 18.41 -1.45 7.16
CA THR A 133 17.43 -1.93 6.17
C THR A 133 17.94 -1.67 4.75
N ILE A 134 18.47 -0.46 4.49
CA ILE A 134 19.12 -0.10 3.22
C ILE A 134 20.33 -1.00 2.98
N LYS A 135 21.18 -1.22 3.99
CA LYS A 135 22.33 -2.12 3.86
C LYS A 135 21.89 -3.54 3.48
N MET A 136 20.88 -4.09 4.16
CA MET A 136 20.35 -5.44 3.87
C MET A 136 19.95 -5.58 2.40
N VAL A 137 19.23 -4.62 1.84
CA VAL A 137 18.78 -4.72 0.45
C VAL A 137 19.93 -4.51 -0.54
N VAL A 138 20.90 -3.63 -0.23
CA VAL A 138 22.13 -3.47 -1.02
C VAL A 138 22.95 -4.76 -1.02
N ASP A 139 23.10 -5.42 0.13
CA ASP A 139 23.80 -6.71 0.24
C ASP A 139 23.14 -7.80 -0.62
N CYS A 140 21.84 -7.69 -0.91
CA CYS A 140 21.12 -8.59 -1.82
C CYS A 140 21.31 -8.25 -3.30
N GLY A 141 21.95 -7.12 -3.63
CA GLY A 141 22.14 -6.63 -5.00
C GLY A 141 21.15 -5.56 -5.45
N CYS A 142 20.44 -4.89 -4.53
CA CYS A 142 19.63 -3.73 -4.89
C CYS A 142 20.52 -2.53 -5.23
N GLU A 143 20.24 -1.87 -6.34
CA GLU A 143 21.04 -0.73 -6.80
C GLU A 143 20.27 0.60 -6.75
N PHE A 144 20.83 1.56 -6.02
CA PHE A 144 20.34 2.94 -5.98
C PHE A 144 21.09 3.85 -6.94
N VAL A 145 20.46 4.94 -7.36
CA VAL A 145 21.13 6.00 -8.13
C VAL A 145 22.26 6.58 -7.26
N PRO A 146 23.53 6.54 -7.71
CA PRO A 146 24.65 6.95 -6.88
C PRO A 146 24.59 8.43 -6.53
N ASN A 147 24.95 8.77 -5.29
CA ASN A 147 25.16 10.15 -4.82
C ASN A 147 23.99 11.10 -5.09
N LYS A 148 22.75 10.60 -5.03
CA LYS A 148 21.53 11.38 -5.28
C LYS A 148 20.46 11.08 -4.25
N MET A 149 20.08 12.08 -3.44
CA MET A 149 18.85 12.06 -2.65
C MET A 149 17.72 12.76 -3.40
N LEU A 150 16.60 12.07 -3.51
CA LEU A 150 15.37 12.64 -4.03
C LEU A 150 14.67 13.46 -2.95
N PHE A 151 14.17 14.60 -3.40
CA PHE A 151 13.14 15.36 -2.69
C PHE A 151 11.77 14.84 -3.14
N GLU A 152 10.91 14.56 -2.18
CA GLU A 152 9.55 14.07 -2.41
C GLU A 152 8.58 14.95 -1.62
N ALA A 153 7.41 15.21 -2.18
CA ALA A 153 6.44 16.13 -1.59
C ALA A 153 6.05 15.70 -0.16
N GLY A 154 6.03 16.68 0.75
CA GLY A 154 5.73 16.51 2.18
C GLY A 154 6.95 16.26 3.06
N HIS A 155 8.13 15.96 2.49
CA HIS A 155 9.39 15.92 3.25
C HIS A 155 9.96 17.34 3.41
N SER A 156 10.54 17.63 4.58
CA SER A 156 11.24 18.91 4.82
C SER A 156 12.61 18.98 4.14
N VAL A 157 13.28 17.84 3.93
CA VAL A 157 14.57 17.74 3.23
C VAL A 157 14.64 16.51 2.34
N PRO A 158 15.52 16.47 1.32
CA PRO A 158 15.72 15.27 0.50
C PRO A 158 16.27 14.13 1.37
N ARG A 159 15.58 12.98 1.39
CA ARG A 159 15.96 11.81 2.19
C ARG A 159 15.61 10.47 1.55
N SER A 160 15.23 10.49 0.28
CA SER A 160 14.72 9.31 -0.41
C SER A 160 15.74 8.79 -1.41
N TYR A 161 16.12 7.52 -1.27
CA TYR A 161 16.91 6.82 -2.26
C TYR A 161 16.05 6.52 -3.49
N GLU A 162 16.62 6.76 -4.68
CA GLU A 162 16.03 6.38 -5.96
C GLU A 162 16.56 5.01 -6.37
N ILE A 163 15.68 4.03 -6.57
CA ILE A 163 16.08 2.71 -7.09
C ILE A 163 16.37 2.82 -8.59
N LYS A 164 17.52 2.31 -9.07
CA LYS A 164 17.89 2.40 -10.50
C LYS A 164 16.89 1.73 -11.42
N ALA A 165 16.22 0.68 -10.94
CA ALA A 165 15.20 -0.04 -11.70
C ALA A 165 13.92 0.81 -11.95
N GLY A 166 13.78 1.96 -11.27
CA GLY A 166 12.60 2.83 -11.35
C GLY A 166 11.31 2.22 -10.78
N THR A 167 11.39 1.02 -10.21
CA THR A 167 10.26 0.30 -9.61
C THR A 167 10.71 -0.58 -8.45
N GLY A 168 9.76 -1.01 -7.63
CA GLY A 168 10.00 -1.90 -6.51
C GLY A 168 10.50 -3.30 -6.91
N SER A 169 10.42 -3.68 -8.19
CA SER A 169 11.07 -4.90 -8.69
C SER A 169 12.58 -4.88 -8.50
N GLY A 170 13.18 -3.69 -8.43
CA GLY A 170 14.59 -3.49 -8.09
C GLY A 170 15.00 -3.96 -6.69
N TYR A 171 14.02 -4.29 -5.83
CA TYR A 171 14.26 -4.97 -4.55
C TYR A 171 13.78 -6.42 -4.57
N ILE A 172 12.58 -6.66 -5.11
CA ILE A 172 11.95 -7.97 -5.12
C ILE A 172 12.81 -8.99 -5.88
N ILE A 173 13.36 -8.62 -7.04
CA ILE A 173 14.17 -9.54 -7.85
C ILE A 173 15.49 -9.92 -7.13
N PRO A 174 16.31 -8.96 -6.66
CA PRO A 174 17.53 -9.29 -5.92
C PRO A 174 17.26 -10.12 -4.66
N MET A 175 16.29 -9.72 -3.82
CA MET A 175 15.94 -10.49 -2.62
C MET A 175 15.46 -11.91 -2.96
N HIS A 176 14.62 -12.07 -3.99
CA HIS A 176 14.18 -13.39 -4.43
C HIS A 176 15.33 -14.26 -4.94
N ASN A 177 16.30 -13.67 -5.63
CA ASN A 177 17.48 -14.39 -6.11
C ASN A 177 18.37 -14.87 -4.94
N GLU A 178 18.55 -14.05 -3.89
CA GLU A 178 19.24 -14.48 -2.68
C GLU A 178 18.50 -15.60 -1.94
N LEU A 179 17.17 -15.48 -1.78
CA LEU A 179 16.36 -16.52 -1.11
C LEU A 179 16.45 -17.87 -1.82
N LYS A 180 16.58 -17.91 -3.16
CA LYS A 180 16.76 -19.16 -3.92
C LYS A 180 18.08 -19.88 -3.63
N LYS A 181 19.09 -19.17 -3.12
CA LYS A 181 20.38 -19.76 -2.73
C LYS A 181 20.31 -20.44 -1.36
N LEU A 182 19.26 -20.19 -0.59
CA LEU A 182 19.07 -20.73 0.75
C LEU A 182 18.22 -22.02 0.68
N PRO A 183 18.80 -23.22 0.85
CA PRO A 183 18.06 -24.49 0.71
C PRO A 183 17.00 -24.69 1.80
N ASN A 184 17.10 -23.96 2.90
CA ASN A 184 16.17 -23.95 4.03
C ASN A 184 14.98 -22.99 3.83
N VAL A 185 14.94 -22.23 2.73
CA VAL A 185 13.82 -21.33 2.41
C VAL A 185 13.01 -21.86 1.24
N LYS A 186 11.69 -21.94 1.41
CA LYS A 186 10.75 -22.32 0.36
C LYS A 186 9.75 -21.20 0.12
N ILE A 187 9.57 -20.81 -1.15
CA ILE A 187 8.50 -19.93 -1.59
C ILE A 187 7.47 -20.75 -2.35
N MET A 188 6.21 -20.69 -1.93
CA MET A 188 5.10 -21.38 -2.57
C MET A 188 4.09 -20.37 -3.11
N THR A 189 4.17 -20.08 -4.41
CA THR A 189 3.12 -19.35 -5.13
C THR A 189 1.87 -20.21 -5.30
N ARG A 190 0.72 -19.59 -5.58
CA ARG A 190 -0.59 -20.28 -5.62
C ARG A 190 -0.88 -21.00 -4.31
N ALA A 191 -0.50 -20.40 -3.19
CA ALA A 191 -0.75 -20.89 -1.84
C ALA A 191 -1.50 -19.82 -1.03
N LYS A 192 -2.81 -20.00 -0.86
CA LYS A 192 -3.66 -19.03 -0.15
C LYS A 192 -3.83 -19.44 1.31
N PHE A 193 -3.45 -18.56 2.22
CA PHE A 193 -3.82 -18.65 3.64
C PHE A 193 -5.35 -18.64 3.82
N ASP A 194 -5.87 -19.50 4.69
CA ASP A 194 -7.30 -19.53 5.02
C ASP A 194 -7.59 -19.30 6.51
N ASP A 195 -6.82 -19.89 7.45
CA ASP A 195 -7.04 -19.68 8.89
C ASP A 195 -5.79 -19.93 9.75
N PHE A 196 -5.78 -19.38 10.96
CA PHE A 196 -4.76 -19.66 11.98
C PHE A 196 -5.04 -20.98 12.70
N ILE A 197 -3.98 -21.63 13.18
CA ILE A 197 -4.07 -22.77 14.09
C ILE A 197 -3.53 -22.34 15.45
N LEU A 198 -4.35 -22.46 16.50
CA LEU A 198 -4.09 -21.97 17.86
C LEU A 198 -3.94 -23.13 18.85
N ASP A 199 -2.97 -23.07 19.75
CA ASP A 199 -2.94 -23.99 20.91
C ASP A 199 -3.93 -23.57 22.01
N GLU A 200 -4.01 -24.39 23.05
CA GLU A 200 -4.88 -24.18 24.22
C GLU A 200 -4.60 -22.87 24.99
N ASN A 201 -3.42 -22.28 24.81
CA ASN A 201 -3.01 -21.03 25.45
C ASN A 201 -3.18 -19.81 24.52
N GLY A 202 -3.75 -20.01 23.32
CA GLY A 202 -3.96 -18.97 22.32
C GLY A 202 -2.70 -18.60 21.53
N ARG A 203 -1.63 -19.39 21.58
CA ARG A 203 -0.44 -19.20 20.73
C ARG A 203 -0.75 -19.65 19.30
N VAL A 204 -0.33 -18.86 18.33
CA VAL A 204 -0.35 -19.26 16.92
C VAL A 204 0.75 -20.29 16.68
N VAL A 205 0.35 -21.52 16.34
CA VAL A 205 1.25 -22.68 16.12
C VAL A 205 1.30 -23.12 14.65
N GLY A 206 0.53 -22.49 13.77
CA GLY A 206 0.48 -22.85 12.37
C GLY A 206 -0.66 -22.17 11.62
N VAL A 207 -0.87 -22.59 10.38
CA VAL A 207 -1.96 -22.10 9.53
C VAL A 207 -2.57 -23.22 8.69
N THR A 208 -3.84 -23.04 8.33
CA THR A 208 -4.48 -23.74 7.22
C THR A 208 -4.35 -22.90 5.95
N TYR A 209 -4.17 -23.57 4.82
CA TYR A 209 -3.99 -22.91 3.52
C TYR A 209 -4.41 -23.82 2.37
N ARG A 210 -4.51 -23.28 1.16
CA ARG A 210 -4.80 -24.04 -0.07
C ARG A 210 -3.66 -24.02 -1.06
N LYS A 211 -3.16 -25.20 -1.42
CA LYS A 211 -2.14 -25.45 -2.47
C LYS A 211 -2.77 -25.43 -3.86
N GLY A 212 -2.10 -24.81 -4.84
CA GLY A 212 -2.62 -24.75 -6.21
C GLY A 212 -3.82 -23.82 -6.39
N TYR A 213 -3.94 -22.82 -5.49
CA TYR A 213 -4.95 -21.78 -5.54
C TYR A 213 -4.92 -21.01 -6.87
N ARG A 214 -6.10 -20.60 -7.36
CA ARG A 214 -6.26 -19.77 -8.55
C ARG A 214 -7.13 -18.58 -8.22
N PHE A 215 -6.49 -17.43 -8.00
CA PHE A 215 -7.16 -16.15 -7.82
C PHE A 215 -8.11 -15.87 -8.98
N ASP A 216 -9.34 -15.45 -8.67
CA ASP A 216 -10.36 -15.08 -9.65
C ASP A 216 -10.80 -13.63 -9.44
N SER A 217 -10.34 -12.75 -10.33
CA SER A 217 -10.67 -11.32 -10.29
C SER A 217 -12.11 -11.00 -10.68
N LYS A 218 -12.91 -12.00 -11.09
CA LYS A 218 -14.31 -11.82 -11.46
C LYS A 218 -15.26 -12.00 -10.28
N LEU A 219 -14.81 -12.62 -9.19
CA LEU A 219 -15.58 -12.78 -7.97
C LEU A 219 -15.75 -11.44 -7.25
N GLN A 220 -16.86 -11.29 -6.53
CA GLN A 220 -17.07 -10.11 -5.71
C GLN A 220 -16.12 -10.12 -4.49
N SER A 221 -15.95 -11.29 -3.89
CA SER A 221 -14.94 -11.57 -2.87
C SER A 221 -14.25 -12.89 -3.15
N ASP A 222 -13.05 -12.81 -3.75
CA ASP A 222 -12.17 -13.95 -3.97
C ASP A 222 -11.82 -14.67 -2.65
N ASP A 223 -11.69 -13.96 -1.53
CA ASP A 223 -11.36 -14.57 -0.25
C ASP A 223 -12.50 -15.45 0.32
N ILE A 224 -13.77 -15.12 0.03
CA ILE A 224 -14.96 -15.82 0.56
C ILE A 224 -15.47 -16.89 -0.43
N GLU A 225 -15.64 -16.50 -1.69
CA GLU A 225 -16.35 -17.30 -2.70
C GLU A 225 -15.44 -18.36 -3.33
N ASN A 226 -14.16 -18.06 -3.53
CA ASN A 226 -13.25 -18.94 -4.25
C ASN A 226 -12.95 -20.20 -3.45
N LYS A 227 -13.30 -21.37 -4.00
CA LYS A 227 -13.01 -22.70 -3.41
C LYS A 227 -11.88 -23.47 -4.11
N SER A 228 -11.17 -22.84 -5.05
CA SER A 228 -10.05 -23.48 -5.76
C SER A 228 -8.88 -23.82 -4.83
N GLY A 229 -8.03 -24.73 -5.29
CA GLY A 229 -6.89 -25.23 -4.52
C GLY A 229 -7.26 -26.38 -3.58
N ARG A 230 -6.24 -27.09 -3.10
CA ARG A 230 -6.38 -28.23 -2.20
C ARG A 230 -6.03 -27.81 -0.77
N PRO A 231 -6.90 -28.07 0.23
CA PRO A 231 -6.60 -27.77 1.63
C PRO A 231 -5.30 -28.44 2.09
N ALA A 232 -4.58 -27.76 2.97
CA ALA A 232 -3.36 -28.21 3.62
C ALA A 232 -3.17 -27.46 4.94
N THR A 233 -2.31 -28.01 5.79
CA THR A 233 -1.94 -27.48 7.10
C THR A 233 -0.43 -27.40 7.21
N VAL A 234 0.08 -26.37 7.88
CA VAL A 234 1.51 -26.25 8.17
C VAL A 234 1.71 -25.79 9.60
N LYS A 235 2.60 -26.48 10.32
CA LYS A 235 3.04 -26.08 11.65
C LYS A 235 4.18 -25.08 11.56
N ALA A 236 4.12 -24.06 12.41
CA ALA A 236 5.13 -23.03 12.59
C ALA A 236 5.69 -23.11 14.01
N LYS A 237 6.92 -23.63 14.17
CA LYS A 237 7.52 -23.82 15.49
C LYS A 237 7.76 -22.51 16.22
N ASN A 238 8.26 -21.51 15.51
CA ASN A 238 8.68 -20.23 16.11
C ASN A 238 7.58 -19.18 15.97
N GLY A 239 6.87 -19.17 14.84
CA GLY A 239 5.69 -18.33 14.67
C GLY A 239 5.32 -18.07 13.21
N VAL A 240 4.28 -17.26 13.05
CA VAL A 240 3.72 -16.82 11.77
C VAL A 240 3.94 -15.33 11.61
N MET A 241 4.41 -14.91 10.43
CA MET A 241 4.55 -13.50 10.04
C MET A 241 3.48 -13.13 9.01
N LEU A 242 2.69 -12.09 9.31
CA LEU A 242 1.76 -11.48 8.39
C LEU A 242 2.48 -10.44 7.55
N ALA A 243 2.55 -10.68 6.24
CA ALA A 243 3.14 -9.79 5.24
C ALA A 243 2.24 -9.67 4.00
N ALA A 244 0.91 -9.70 4.23
CA ALA A 244 -0.10 -9.88 3.19
C ALA A 244 -0.46 -8.60 2.42
N GLY A 245 0.10 -7.46 2.84
CA GLY A 245 -0.24 -6.14 2.29
C GLY A 245 -1.59 -5.62 2.78
N GLY A 246 -2.05 -4.55 2.13
CA GLY A 246 -3.31 -3.88 2.46
C GLY A 246 -4.54 -4.49 1.79
N PHE A 247 -5.66 -3.78 1.90
CA PHE A 247 -6.99 -4.24 1.49
C PHE A 247 -7.69 -3.37 0.43
N SER A 248 -6.93 -2.57 -0.33
CA SER A 248 -7.46 -1.60 -1.30
C SER A 248 -8.31 -2.19 -2.44
N ARG A 249 -8.17 -3.50 -2.70
CA ARG A 249 -8.95 -4.27 -3.69
C ARG A 249 -10.13 -5.03 -3.11
N ASP A 250 -10.31 -5.03 -1.78
CA ASP A 250 -11.49 -5.64 -1.15
C ASP A 250 -12.66 -4.65 -1.20
N ILE A 251 -13.56 -4.84 -2.16
CA ILE A 251 -14.65 -3.89 -2.44
C ILE A 251 -15.55 -3.69 -1.23
N PHE A 252 -15.98 -4.78 -0.59
CA PHE A 252 -16.87 -4.68 0.57
C PHE A 252 -16.15 -4.01 1.75
N PHE A 253 -14.94 -4.48 2.06
CA PHE A 253 -14.22 -4.01 3.24
C PHE A 253 -13.87 -2.53 3.15
N ARG A 254 -13.37 -2.05 2.00
CA ARG A 254 -12.99 -0.64 1.80
C ARG A 254 -14.21 0.30 1.80
N GLN A 255 -15.37 -0.12 1.31
CA GLN A 255 -16.59 0.69 1.35
C GLN A 255 -17.13 0.85 2.76
N ALA A 256 -16.97 -0.17 3.60
CA ALA A 256 -17.29 -0.07 5.02
C ALA A 256 -16.38 0.93 5.77
N GLN A 257 -15.17 1.18 5.25
CA GLN A 257 -14.19 2.09 5.85
C GLN A 257 -14.41 3.56 5.45
N ASP A 258 -14.72 3.83 4.18
CA ASP A 258 -14.95 5.18 3.67
C ASP A 258 -16.19 5.20 2.75
N PRO A 259 -17.30 5.82 3.16
CA PRO A 259 -18.55 5.81 2.40
C PRO A 259 -18.49 6.64 1.09
N ARG A 260 -17.43 7.42 0.87
CA ARG A 260 -17.18 8.08 -0.42
C ARG A 260 -16.72 7.08 -1.47
N VAL A 261 -16.23 5.92 -1.05
CA VAL A 261 -15.82 4.84 -1.95
C VAL A 261 -17.07 4.12 -2.45
N VAL A 262 -17.24 4.11 -3.76
CA VAL A 262 -18.29 3.37 -4.45
C VAL A 262 -17.69 2.09 -5.08
N PRO A 263 -18.50 1.10 -5.50
CA PRO A 263 -17.96 -0.14 -6.06
C PRO A 263 -17.05 0.08 -7.27
N THR A 264 -17.29 1.15 -8.03
CA THR A 264 -16.52 1.54 -9.22
C THR A 264 -15.24 2.32 -8.93
N THR A 265 -15.01 2.78 -7.69
CA THR A 265 -13.77 3.47 -7.31
C THR A 265 -12.59 2.53 -7.51
N ASP A 266 -11.72 2.82 -8.48
CA ASP A 266 -10.62 1.92 -8.79
C ASP A 266 -9.48 2.03 -7.76
N SER A 267 -8.54 1.10 -7.83
CA SER A 267 -7.32 1.10 -7.03
C SER A 267 -6.09 1.00 -7.93
N THR A 268 -4.96 1.52 -7.46
CA THR A 268 -3.67 1.35 -8.15
C THR A 268 -3.01 -0.02 -7.88
N ASN A 269 -3.59 -0.83 -7.00
CA ASN A 269 -2.95 -2.01 -6.44
C ASN A 269 -3.16 -3.26 -7.30
N GLN A 270 -2.31 -4.27 -7.08
CA GLN A 270 -2.49 -5.60 -7.67
C GLN A 270 -3.79 -6.25 -7.16
N PRO A 271 -4.51 -7.03 -7.99
CA PRO A 271 -5.85 -7.54 -7.66
C PRO A 271 -5.97 -8.31 -6.34
N GLY A 272 -4.92 -8.99 -5.91
CA GLY A 272 -4.90 -9.78 -4.67
C GLY A 272 -4.71 -8.99 -3.37
N ALA A 273 -4.64 -7.65 -3.40
CA ALA A 273 -4.53 -6.80 -2.20
C ALA A 273 -5.88 -6.69 -1.46
N THR A 274 -6.32 -7.79 -0.85
CA THR A 274 -7.63 -7.97 -0.21
C THR A 274 -7.51 -8.26 1.29
N ALA A 275 -8.61 -8.10 2.04
CA ALA A 275 -8.59 -8.09 3.51
C ALA A 275 -8.52 -9.48 4.18
N GLY A 276 -8.51 -10.60 3.43
CA GLY A 276 -8.70 -11.94 4.00
C GLY A 276 -7.78 -12.30 5.18
N VAL A 277 -6.49 -11.98 5.12
CA VAL A 277 -5.55 -12.22 6.22
C VAL A 277 -5.83 -11.31 7.41
N LEU A 278 -6.11 -10.02 7.15
CA LEU A 278 -6.43 -9.05 8.18
C LEU A 278 -7.70 -9.45 8.95
N ILE A 279 -8.78 -9.81 8.24
CA ILE A 279 -10.05 -10.26 8.84
C ILE A 279 -9.83 -11.46 9.76
N LYS A 280 -9.03 -12.44 9.33
CA LYS A 280 -8.70 -13.60 10.16
C LYS A 280 -7.86 -13.23 11.39
N ALA A 281 -6.95 -12.27 11.26
CA ALA A 281 -6.16 -11.80 12.40
C ALA A 281 -7.05 -11.10 13.43
N LEU A 282 -7.99 -10.27 12.99
CA LEU A 282 -8.99 -9.65 13.86
C LEU A 282 -9.86 -10.70 14.56
N GLY A 283 -10.23 -11.78 13.84
CA GLY A 283 -11.00 -12.89 14.41
C GLY A 283 -10.33 -13.55 15.61
N ILE A 284 -9.01 -13.74 15.57
CA ILE A 284 -8.24 -14.30 16.69
C ILE A 284 -7.87 -13.26 17.76
N GLY A 285 -8.45 -12.05 17.71
CA GLY A 285 -8.29 -11.02 18.72
C GLY A 285 -7.10 -10.08 18.50
N ALA A 286 -6.56 -9.95 17.28
CA ALA A 286 -5.59 -8.90 16.98
C ALA A 286 -6.25 -7.51 17.07
N GLN A 287 -5.56 -6.55 17.69
CA GLN A 287 -6.06 -5.19 17.89
C GLN A 287 -6.11 -4.44 16.55
N PRO A 288 -7.30 -4.01 16.07
CA PRO A 288 -7.39 -3.16 14.90
C PRO A 288 -6.91 -1.75 15.22
N VAL A 289 -6.22 -1.13 14.26
CA VAL A 289 -5.84 0.29 14.31
C VAL A 289 -6.16 0.95 12.99
N GLN A 290 -6.81 2.12 13.04
CA GLN A 290 -6.90 3.06 11.91
C GLN A 290 -7.50 2.50 10.61
N LEU A 291 -8.32 1.44 10.69
CA LEU A 291 -8.85 0.74 9.50
C LEU A 291 -9.64 1.67 8.56
N CYS A 292 -10.27 2.72 9.07
CA CYS A 292 -11.02 3.69 8.27
C CYS A 292 -10.14 4.60 7.39
N TRP A 293 -8.82 4.59 7.57
CA TRP A 293 -7.91 5.47 6.85
C TRP A 293 -7.42 4.83 5.55
N LEU A 294 -8.05 5.23 4.45
CA LEU A 294 -7.62 4.94 3.08
C LEU A 294 -6.86 6.14 2.50
N GLN A 295 -5.69 5.89 1.90
CA GLN A 295 -5.00 6.90 1.10
C GLN A 295 -5.38 6.72 -0.37
N PHE A 296 -5.68 7.85 -1.00
CA PHE A 296 -5.92 7.93 -2.43
C PHE A 296 -4.75 8.62 -3.14
N LEU A 297 -4.48 8.18 -4.36
CA LEU A 297 -3.55 8.83 -5.27
C LEU A 297 -4.33 9.85 -6.12
N PRO A 298 -4.11 11.16 -5.96
CA PRO A 298 -5.01 12.20 -6.46
C PRO A 298 -4.92 12.47 -7.97
N TYR A 299 -3.85 12.00 -8.62
CA TYR A 299 -3.51 12.33 -10.01
C TYR A 299 -3.73 11.14 -10.97
N CYS A 300 -4.67 10.25 -10.65
CA CYS A 300 -5.00 9.13 -11.55
C CYS A 300 -6.05 9.54 -12.58
N ASN A 301 -6.12 8.83 -13.71
CA ASN A 301 -7.17 9.04 -14.69
C ASN A 301 -8.37 8.09 -14.41
N PRO A 302 -9.62 8.60 -14.35
CA PRO A 302 -10.81 7.79 -14.09
C PRO A 302 -11.12 6.78 -15.21
N ARG A 303 -10.59 7.01 -16.41
CA ARG A 303 -10.79 6.17 -17.61
C ARG A 303 -9.72 5.09 -17.76
N GLU A 304 -8.68 5.10 -16.94
CA GLU A 304 -7.66 4.04 -16.91
C GLU A 304 -7.97 3.01 -15.83
N LYS A 305 -7.45 1.78 -15.97
CA LYS A 305 -7.48 0.77 -14.92
C LYS A 305 -6.17 0.72 -14.15
N GLY A 306 -6.23 0.40 -12.87
CA GLY A 306 -5.02 0.27 -12.05
C GLY A 306 -4.33 1.62 -11.83
N PHE A 307 -3.00 1.59 -11.78
CA PHE A 307 -2.18 2.80 -11.79
C PHE A 307 -2.50 3.63 -13.04
N GLY A 308 -2.41 3.04 -14.24
CA GLY A 308 -2.61 3.73 -15.52
C GLY A 308 -1.29 4.23 -16.11
N VAL A 309 -1.28 4.63 -17.38
CA VAL A 309 -0.06 5.12 -18.04
C VAL A 309 0.14 6.63 -17.82
N SER A 310 -0.94 7.36 -17.52
CA SER A 310 -0.92 8.82 -17.45
C SER A 310 -0.49 9.41 -16.11
N VAL A 311 -0.45 8.59 -15.04
CA VAL A 311 -0.20 9.06 -13.66
C VAL A 311 1.06 9.90 -13.53
N ASN A 312 2.17 9.45 -14.14
CA ASN A 312 3.45 10.15 -14.06
C ASN A 312 3.41 11.45 -14.87
N PHE A 313 2.71 11.49 -16.01
CA PHE A 313 2.47 12.73 -16.75
C PHE A 313 1.68 13.71 -15.89
N THR A 314 0.54 13.28 -15.35
CA THR A 314 -0.34 14.13 -14.54
C THR A 314 0.39 14.68 -13.31
N ASN A 315 1.15 13.84 -12.61
CA ASN A 315 1.89 14.27 -11.43
C ASN A 315 2.99 15.28 -11.80
N HIS A 316 3.87 14.94 -12.75
CA HIS A 316 5.07 15.74 -13.01
C HIS A 316 4.86 16.91 -13.97
N ALA A 317 3.95 16.80 -14.93
CA ALA A 317 3.61 17.88 -15.83
C ALA A 317 2.58 18.81 -15.19
N CYS A 318 1.49 18.26 -14.66
CA CYS A 318 0.35 19.09 -14.26
C CYS A 318 0.38 19.45 -12.76
N MET A 319 0.58 18.50 -11.85
CA MET A 319 0.57 18.82 -10.41
C MET A 319 1.83 19.57 -9.98
N ASP A 320 3.00 19.15 -10.44
CA ASP A 320 4.28 19.76 -10.05
C ASP A 320 4.48 21.14 -10.70
N LEU A 321 4.10 21.30 -11.97
CA LEU A 321 4.45 22.48 -12.79
C LEU A 321 3.24 23.21 -13.40
N GLY A 322 2.20 22.49 -13.79
CA GLY A 322 0.95 23.05 -14.32
C GLY A 322 -0.07 23.40 -13.23
N LEU A 323 -1.36 23.27 -13.56
CA LEU A 323 -2.50 23.53 -12.67
C LEU A 323 -3.63 22.52 -12.85
N VAL A 324 -4.56 22.46 -11.89
CA VAL A 324 -5.80 21.65 -11.99
C VAL A 324 -7.02 22.54 -11.79
N VAL A 325 -8.00 22.43 -12.69
CA VAL A 325 -9.23 23.22 -12.64
C VAL A 325 -10.47 22.35 -12.48
N ASP A 326 -11.45 22.85 -11.74
CA ASP A 326 -12.79 22.28 -11.75
C ASP A 326 -13.42 22.53 -13.12
N ARG A 327 -13.84 21.43 -13.76
CA ARG A 327 -14.43 21.43 -15.09
C ARG A 327 -15.66 22.34 -15.19
N LYS A 328 -16.49 22.45 -14.15
CA LYS A 328 -17.70 23.29 -14.17
C LYS A 328 -17.42 24.78 -14.03
N THR A 329 -16.38 25.15 -13.29
CA THR A 329 -16.13 26.55 -12.94
C THR A 329 -14.95 27.16 -13.68
N GLY A 330 -14.04 26.33 -14.23
CA GLY A 330 -12.79 26.76 -14.85
C GLY A 330 -11.73 27.26 -13.87
N LYS A 331 -11.95 27.10 -12.56
CA LYS A 331 -11.08 27.65 -11.51
C LYS A 331 -10.28 26.57 -10.81
N ARG A 332 -9.08 26.93 -10.31
CA ARG A 332 -8.36 26.11 -9.33
C ARG A 332 -9.15 26.04 -8.03
N PHE A 333 -8.94 24.97 -7.27
CA PHE A 333 -9.68 24.70 -6.04
C PHE A 333 -8.83 24.07 -4.92
N MET A 334 -7.52 23.90 -5.16
CA MET A 334 -6.58 23.32 -4.19
C MET A 334 -5.13 23.73 -4.51
N ASP A 335 -4.26 23.61 -3.51
CA ASP A 335 -2.81 23.57 -3.73
C ASP A 335 -2.41 22.22 -4.36
N GLU A 336 -1.90 22.22 -5.58
CA GLU A 336 -1.46 21.01 -6.29
C GLU A 336 -0.20 20.37 -5.67
N HIS A 337 0.54 21.09 -4.81
CA HIS A 337 1.68 20.58 -4.04
C HIS A 337 1.30 20.06 -2.65
N ALA A 338 0.03 20.21 -2.23
CA ALA A 338 -0.42 19.73 -0.94
C ALA A 338 -0.31 18.19 -0.80
N GLY A 339 -0.37 17.72 0.46
CA GLY A 339 -0.37 16.29 0.78
C GLY A 339 -1.52 15.53 0.09
N ARG A 340 -1.32 14.23 -0.15
CA ARG A 340 -2.25 13.39 -0.94
C ARG A 340 -3.68 13.43 -0.42
N LYS A 341 -3.85 13.46 0.90
CA LYS A 341 -5.17 13.55 1.54
C LYS A 341 -5.89 14.85 1.19
N ILE A 342 -5.23 15.99 1.38
CA ILE A 342 -5.80 17.32 1.10
C ILE A 342 -6.26 17.39 -0.36
N LYS A 343 -5.40 16.96 -1.29
CA LYS A 343 -5.74 16.93 -2.73
C LYS A 343 -6.90 16.00 -3.03
N SER A 344 -6.90 14.79 -2.47
CA SER A 344 -7.96 13.81 -2.70
C SER A 344 -9.31 14.27 -2.14
N ASP A 345 -9.33 14.88 -0.96
CA ASP A 345 -10.57 15.42 -0.36
C ASP A 345 -11.14 16.56 -1.21
N ALA A 346 -10.28 17.45 -1.70
CA ALA A 346 -10.67 18.53 -2.61
C ALA A 346 -11.23 17.98 -3.94
N LEU A 347 -10.57 16.96 -4.52
CA LEU A 347 -11.04 16.27 -5.73
C LEU A 347 -12.39 15.60 -5.50
N PHE A 348 -12.59 14.86 -4.41
CA PHE A 348 -13.88 14.23 -4.11
C PHE A 348 -15.01 15.25 -3.99
N LYS A 349 -14.74 16.42 -3.40
CA LYS A 349 -15.72 17.50 -3.31
C LYS A 349 -16.12 18.05 -4.69
N VAL A 350 -15.16 18.19 -5.61
CA VAL A 350 -15.42 18.69 -6.97
C VAL A 350 -16.11 17.64 -7.84
N ILE A 351 -15.69 16.37 -7.74
CA ILE A 351 -16.25 15.24 -8.51
C ILE A 351 -17.71 14.99 -8.10
N GLY A 352 -18.01 15.08 -6.80
CA GLY A 352 -19.36 14.89 -6.27
C GLY A 352 -19.96 13.55 -6.69
N THR A 353 -21.25 13.56 -7.03
CA THR A 353 -22.00 12.37 -7.48
C THR A 353 -22.26 12.36 -8.98
N ASP A 354 -21.78 13.36 -9.72
CA ASP A 354 -22.09 13.55 -11.15
C ASP A 354 -20.86 13.44 -12.06
N GLU A 355 -19.81 12.75 -11.59
CA GLU A 355 -18.58 12.49 -12.35
C GLU A 355 -17.93 13.76 -12.93
N ASN A 356 -17.98 14.87 -12.18
CA ASN A 356 -17.35 16.13 -12.56
C ASN A 356 -15.82 16.07 -12.38
N TYR A 357 -15.16 15.23 -13.18
CA TYR A 357 -13.72 15.02 -13.12
C TYR A 357 -12.97 16.32 -13.45
N PRO A 358 -12.12 16.82 -12.53
CA PRO A 358 -11.28 17.99 -12.79
C PRO A 358 -10.30 17.75 -13.92
N ILE A 359 -9.84 18.84 -14.54
CA ILE A 359 -8.92 18.78 -15.67
C ILE A 359 -7.56 19.31 -15.23
N ALA A 360 -6.54 18.46 -15.33
CA ALA A 360 -5.15 18.85 -15.11
C ALA A 360 -4.54 19.34 -16.43
N ILE A 361 -3.86 20.48 -16.38
CA ILE A 361 -3.43 21.25 -17.55
C ILE A 361 -1.96 21.62 -17.44
N CYS A 362 -1.22 21.47 -18.53
CA CYS A 362 0.15 21.97 -18.68
C CYS A 362 0.42 22.41 -20.12
N ASP A 363 1.61 22.94 -20.37
CA ASP A 363 2.04 23.43 -21.67
C ASP A 363 3.26 22.65 -22.23
N ASP A 364 3.68 22.98 -23.45
CA ASP A 364 4.76 22.27 -24.14
C ASP A 364 6.15 22.50 -23.52
N ALA A 365 6.39 23.66 -22.90
CA ALA A 365 7.64 23.91 -22.21
C ALA A 365 7.77 23.00 -20.98
N ILE A 366 6.68 22.81 -20.25
CA ILE A 366 6.59 21.86 -19.13
C ILE A 366 6.79 20.42 -19.64
N VAL A 367 6.10 20.01 -20.70
CA VAL A 367 6.23 18.65 -21.26
C VAL A 367 7.67 18.35 -21.68
N LYS A 368 8.41 19.34 -22.20
CA LYS A 368 9.83 19.21 -22.54
C LYS A 368 10.76 19.16 -21.32
N ALA A 369 10.32 19.64 -20.17
CA ALA A 369 11.12 19.70 -18.95
C ALA A 369 11.05 18.43 -18.08
N ILE A 370 10.02 17.60 -18.26
CA ILE A 370 9.84 16.36 -17.49
C ILE A 370 10.52 15.15 -18.15
N ASN A 371 10.55 14.02 -17.45
CA ASN A 371 11.11 12.78 -17.99
C ASN A 371 10.36 12.36 -19.28
N PRO A 372 11.05 12.23 -20.44
CA PRO A 372 10.40 11.86 -21.70
C PRO A 372 9.64 10.53 -21.67
N SER A 373 10.00 9.61 -20.77
CA SER A 373 9.31 8.33 -20.62
C SER A 373 7.87 8.48 -20.11
N PHE A 374 7.51 9.63 -19.52
CA PHE A 374 6.16 9.91 -19.03
C PHE A 374 5.23 10.46 -20.11
N VAL A 375 5.74 10.81 -21.29
CA VAL A 375 4.99 11.61 -22.27
C VAL A 375 4.39 10.76 -23.39
N LYS A 376 5.20 9.88 -24.00
CA LYS A 376 4.85 9.22 -25.25
C LYS A 376 3.59 8.36 -25.16
N LEU A 377 3.56 7.42 -24.20
CA LEU A 377 2.49 6.42 -24.11
C LEU A 377 1.11 7.02 -23.76
N PRO A 378 0.98 7.97 -22.81
CA PRO A 378 -0.31 8.60 -22.54
C PRO A 378 -0.90 9.38 -23.73
N LEU A 379 -0.05 9.99 -24.56
CA LEU A 379 -0.48 10.67 -25.78
C LEU A 379 -0.93 9.66 -26.85
N GLU A 380 -0.16 8.59 -27.07
CA GLU A 380 -0.51 7.52 -28.02
C GLU A 380 -1.83 6.81 -27.63
N MET A 381 -2.07 6.63 -26.33
CA MET A 381 -3.32 6.06 -25.81
C MET A 381 -4.48 7.07 -25.75
N GLY A 382 -4.24 8.34 -26.03
CA GLY A 382 -5.25 9.41 -25.99
C GLY A 382 -5.79 9.74 -24.60
N THR A 383 -5.11 9.27 -23.54
CA THR A 383 -5.50 9.60 -22.15
C THR A 383 -5.07 11.01 -21.78
N VAL A 384 -3.99 11.51 -22.38
CA VAL A 384 -3.62 12.93 -22.43
C VAL A 384 -3.95 13.46 -23.82
N LYS A 385 -4.64 14.60 -23.88
CA LYS A 385 -5.02 15.26 -25.15
C LYS A 385 -4.22 16.53 -25.38
N LYS A 386 -3.87 16.80 -26.63
CA LYS A 386 -3.07 17.94 -27.08
C LYS A 386 -3.94 18.95 -27.83
N PHE A 387 -3.73 20.24 -27.60
CA PHE A 387 -4.50 21.34 -28.18
C PHE A 387 -3.58 22.49 -28.59
N ASP A 388 -3.94 23.24 -29.63
CA ASP A 388 -3.15 24.40 -30.08
C ASP A 388 -3.49 25.68 -29.30
N THR A 389 -4.64 25.70 -28.62
CA THR A 389 -5.13 26.84 -27.82
C THR A 389 -5.84 26.37 -26.55
N LEU A 390 -5.90 27.22 -25.52
CA LEU A 390 -6.66 26.94 -24.29
C LEU A 390 -8.16 26.91 -24.56
N GLU A 391 -8.64 27.65 -25.56
CA GLU A 391 -10.03 27.66 -26.00
C GLU A 391 -10.45 26.30 -26.56
N GLN A 392 -9.61 25.68 -27.40
CA GLN A 392 -9.84 24.32 -27.89
C GLN A 392 -9.85 23.29 -26.76
N LEU A 393 -8.95 23.44 -25.77
CA LEU A 393 -8.92 22.60 -24.58
C LEU A 393 -10.22 22.76 -23.78
N ALA A 394 -10.65 24.00 -23.54
CA ALA A 394 -11.89 24.31 -22.84
C ALA A 394 -13.09 23.69 -23.54
N ASP A 395 -13.20 23.84 -24.87
CA ASP A 395 -14.29 23.27 -25.65
C ASP A 395 -14.29 21.73 -25.58
N ALA A 396 -13.12 21.09 -25.67
CA ALA A 396 -13.00 19.64 -25.64
C ALA A 396 -13.37 19.00 -24.28
N PHE A 397 -13.18 19.72 -23.18
CA PHE A 397 -13.56 19.27 -21.84
C PHE A 397 -14.84 19.94 -21.32
N GLY A 398 -15.47 20.85 -22.06
CA GLY A 398 -16.66 21.57 -21.63
C GLY A 398 -16.42 22.49 -20.42
N ILE A 399 -15.27 23.16 -20.38
CA ILE A 399 -14.91 24.13 -19.35
C ILE A 399 -15.40 25.52 -19.78
N PRO A 400 -15.92 26.38 -18.87
CA PRO A 400 -16.24 27.76 -19.22
C PRO A 400 -14.99 28.51 -19.72
N LYS A 401 -14.96 28.78 -21.02
CA LYS A 401 -13.79 29.29 -21.77
C LYS A 401 -13.14 30.51 -21.11
N GLN A 402 -13.91 31.57 -20.85
CA GLN A 402 -13.37 32.79 -20.25
C GLN A 402 -12.81 32.53 -18.84
N ALA A 403 -13.50 31.72 -18.04
CA ALA A 403 -13.06 31.42 -16.68
C ALA A 403 -11.72 30.66 -16.68
N LEU A 404 -11.53 29.73 -17.62
CA LEU A 404 -10.25 29.03 -17.78
C LEU A 404 -9.12 29.99 -18.17
N LEU A 405 -9.36 30.86 -19.16
CA LEU A 405 -8.35 31.82 -19.61
C LEU A 405 -7.92 32.76 -18.47
N ASP A 406 -8.88 33.27 -17.70
CA ASP A 406 -8.62 34.13 -16.55
C ASP A 406 -7.84 33.38 -15.45
N GLU A 407 -8.20 32.13 -15.18
CA GLU A 407 -7.51 31.30 -14.17
C GLU A 407 -6.07 30.98 -14.57
N VAL A 408 -5.82 30.62 -15.83
CA VAL A 408 -4.46 30.37 -16.35
C VAL A 408 -3.62 31.64 -16.32
N ALA A 409 -4.17 32.79 -16.74
CA ALA A 409 -3.47 34.07 -16.68
C ALA A 409 -3.09 34.44 -15.23
N LYS A 410 -4.01 34.23 -14.28
CA LYS A 410 -3.77 34.44 -12.85
C LYS A 410 -2.67 33.52 -12.32
N PHE A 411 -2.74 32.22 -12.62
CA PHE A 411 -1.72 31.25 -12.22
C PHE A 411 -0.32 31.62 -12.76
N ASN A 412 -0.22 31.96 -14.05
CA ASN A 412 1.05 32.40 -14.65
C ASN A 412 1.59 33.67 -13.98
N GLY A 413 0.70 34.59 -13.58
CA GLY A 413 1.06 35.75 -12.75
C GLY A 413 1.69 35.37 -11.42
N TYR A 414 1.13 34.37 -10.72
CA TYR A 414 1.70 33.84 -9.48
C TYR A 414 3.05 33.16 -9.69
N VAL A 415 3.22 32.36 -10.75
CA VAL A 415 4.51 31.74 -11.10
C VAL A 415 5.59 32.82 -11.30
N LYS A 416 5.27 33.89 -12.02
CA LYS A 416 6.19 35.01 -12.26
C LYS A 416 6.53 35.77 -10.97
N ALA A 417 5.56 35.97 -10.08
CA ALA A 417 5.75 36.63 -8.80
C ALA A 417 6.40 35.72 -7.74
N ASN A 418 6.43 34.40 -7.99
CA ASN A 418 6.81 33.37 -7.02
C ASN A 418 5.99 33.46 -5.71
N ASP A 419 4.69 33.75 -5.83
CA ASP A 419 3.74 33.94 -4.72
C ASP A 419 2.33 33.52 -5.15
N ASP A 420 1.88 32.32 -4.75
CA ASP A 420 0.51 31.85 -4.95
C ASP A 420 -0.39 32.37 -3.83
N LYS A 421 -1.17 33.40 -4.13
CA LYS A 421 -2.05 34.04 -3.15
C LYS A 421 -3.33 33.25 -2.86
N ASP A 422 -3.71 32.33 -3.75
CA ASP A 422 -4.95 31.58 -3.60
C ASP A 422 -4.76 30.37 -2.68
N PHE A 423 -3.64 29.66 -2.82
CA PHE A 423 -3.41 28.39 -2.12
C PHE A 423 -2.05 28.27 -1.46
N HIS A 424 -1.18 29.28 -1.56
CA HIS A 424 0.17 29.29 -0.96
C HIS A 424 1.05 28.12 -1.43
N ARG A 425 0.84 27.66 -2.66
CA ARG A 425 1.70 26.68 -3.34
C ARG A 425 3.14 27.17 -3.41
N ILE A 426 4.10 26.27 -3.21
CA ILE A 426 5.54 26.57 -3.29
C ILE A 426 5.96 26.63 -4.76
N LEU A 427 5.95 27.83 -5.34
CA LEU A 427 6.21 28.03 -6.77
C LEU A 427 7.71 28.05 -7.14
N SER A 428 8.63 28.02 -6.18
CA SER A 428 10.07 27.99 -6.48
C SER A 428 10.48 26.72 -7.25
N PHE A 429 9.70 25.64 -7.13
CA PHE A 429 9.90 24.41 -7.89
C PHE A 429 9.52 24.53 -9.38
N ASN A 430 8.67 25.49 -9.76
CA ASN A 430 8.29 25.72 -11.15
C ASN A 430 9.48 26.19 -12.01
N LYS A 431 10.50 26.81 -11.41
CA LYS A 431 11.67 27.38 -12.12
C LYS A 431 11.26 28.29 -13.29
N GLY A 432 10.16 29.03 -13.11
CA GLY A 432 9.59 29.93 -14.11
C GLY A 432 8.79 29.24 -15.23
N LEU A 433 8.59 27.92 -15.17
CA LEU A 433 7.66 27.22 -16.06
C LEU A 433 6.22 27.53 -15.65
N ASP A 434 5.45 27.98 -16.62
CA ASP A 434 4.04 28.37 -16.50
C ASP A 434 3.21 27.69 -17.59
N VAL A 435 1.94 28.06 -17.74
CA VAL A 435 1.05 27.51 -18.77
C VAL A 435 0.73 28.60 -19.79
N SER A 436 1.72 28.95 -20.62
CA SER A 436 1.61 30.07 -21.56
C SER A 436 1.94 29.72 -23.02
N LYS A 437 2.59 28.58 -23.28
CA LYS A 437 3.09 28.22 -24.61
C LYS A 437 2.41 26.99 -25.18
N ALA A 438 1.64 27.21 -26.24
CA ALA A 438 1.10 26.14 -27.06
C ALA A 438 2.22 25.20 -27.59
N PRO A 439 1.91 23.93 -27.83
CA PRO A 439 0.64 23.25 -27.55
C PRO A 439 0.33 23.10 -26.04
N PHE A 440 -0.95 23.05 -25.71
CA PHE A 440 -1.47 22.78 -24.36
C PHE A 440 -1.90 21.32 -24.24
N TYR A 441 -1.80 20.77 -23.04
CA TYR A 441 -2.16 19.39 -22.75
C TYR A 441 -3.18 19.32 -21.63
N GLY A 442 -4.19 18.46 -21.78
CA GLY A 442 -5.27 18.30 -20.81
C GLY A 442 -5.61 16.83 -20.54
N ILE A 443 -5.96 16.53 -19.29
CA ILE A 443 -6.31 15.19 -18.83
C ILE A 443 -7.32 15.23 -17.66
N GLU A 444 -8.31 14.32 -17.66
CA GLU A 444 -9.22 14.10 -16.53
C GLU A 444 -8.47 13.49 -15.34
N VAL A 445 -8.72 13.98 -14.13
CA VAL A 445 -8.13 13.44 -12.89
C VAL A 445 -9.17 12.97 -11.89
N SER A 446 -8.81 11.93 -11.14
CA SER A 446 -9.62 11.33 -10.09
C SER A 446 -8.73 10.67 -9.03
N PRO A 447 -9.16 10.63 -7.75
CA PRO A 447 -8.50 9.83 -6.74
C PRO A 447 -8.72 8.32 -6.95
N LYS A 448 -7.67 7.51 -6.83
CA LYS A 448 -7.77 6.04 -6.72
C LYS A 448 -7.18 5.53 -5.43
N ILE A 449 -7.77 4.49 -4.86
CA ILE A 449 -7.26 3.90 -3.60
C ILE A 449 -5.87 3.33 -3.86
N HIS A 450 -4.92 3.75 -3.03
CA HIS A 450 -3.50 3.48 -3.24
C HIS A 450 -2.86 2.72 -2.10
N HIS A 451 -3.27 3.00 -0.86
CA HIS A 451 -2.70 2.40 0.33
C HIS A 451 -3.73 2.41 1.48
N THR A 452 -3.66 1.42 2.36
CA THR A 452 -4.53 1.33 3.55
C THR A 452 -3.68 1.46 4.80
N MET A 453 -3.81 2.57 5.52
CA MET A 453 -2.90 2.91 6.63
C MET A 453 -3.18 2.10 7.89
N GLY A 454 -4.42 1.65 8.05
CA GLY A 454 -4.83 0.80 9.15
C GLY A 454 -4.53 -0.67 8.92
N GLY A 455 -4.45 -1.40 10.02
CA GLY A 455 -4.17 -2.83 10.02
C GLY A 455 -4.21 -3.39 11.44
N VAL A 456 -3.44 -4.45 11.69
CA VAL A 456 -3.20 -4.94 13.05
C VAL A 456 -2.18 -4.05 13.78
N MET A 457 -2.37 -3.85 15.07
CA MET A 457 -1.39 -3.16 15.91
C MET A 457 -0.16 -4.04 16.10
N ILE A 458 1.03 -3.43 15.99
CA ILE A 458 2.31 -4.07 16.32
C ILE A 458 3.09 -3.22 17.33
N ASN A 459 4.01 -3.86 18.06
CA ASN A 459 5.07 -3.16 18.78
C ASN A 459 6.34 -3.00 17.92
N GLU A 460 7.38 -2.41 18.50
CA GLU A 460 8.70 -2.19 17.89
C GLU A 460 9.42 -3.50 17.51
N ASN A 461 9.00 -4.63 18.08
CA ASN A 461 9.51 -5.98 17.77
C ASN A 461 8.70 -6.70 16.67
N ALA A 462 7.80 -5.98 15.99
CA ALA A 462 6.88 -6.52 14.99
C ALA A 462 5.87 -7.56 15.53
N GLU A 463 5.69 -7.65 16.86
CA GLU A 463 4.73 -8.57 17.48
C GLU A 463 3.32 -8.00 17.42
N VAL A 464 2.35 -8.82 17.01
CA VAL A 464 0.94 -8.38 16.93
C VAL A 464 0.35 -8.26 18.32
N ILE A 465 -0.30 -7.13 18.62
CA ILE A 465 -0.90 -6.87 19.93
C ILE A 465 -2.35 -7.36 19.97
N SER A 466 -2.72 -8.03 21.05
CA SER A 466 -4.08 -8.50 21.28
C SER A 466 -5.00 -7.40 21.81
N ALA A 467 -6.22 -7.32 21.27
CA ALA A 467 -7.30 -6.51 21.83
C ALA A 467 -7.81 -7.02 23.18
N ASN A 468 -7.64 -8.33 23.44
CA ASN A 468 -8.19 -8.97 24.64
C ASN A 468 -7.24 -8.87 25.83
N THR A 469 -5.93 -8.90 25.59
CA THR A 469 -4.91 -8.93 26.65
C THR A 469 -4.02 -7.69 26.68
N HIS A 470 -4.04 -6.87 25.62
CA HIS A 470 -3.12 -5.75 25.39
C HIS A 470 -1.63 -6.16 25.41
N LYS A 471 -1.36 -7.45 25.22
CA LYS A 471 -0.02 -8.04 25.14
C LYS A 471 0.18 -8.67 23.75
N PRO A 472 1.44 -8.98 23.35
CA PRO A 472 1.71 -9.76 22.15
C PRO A 472 0.86 -11.04 22.09
N ILE A 473 0.29 -11.34 20.92
CA ILE A 473 -0.28 -12.65 20.61
C ILE A 473 0.91 -13.60 20.38
N PRO A 474 1.11 -14.63 21.23
CA PRO A 474 2.29 -15.48 21.13
C PRO A 474 2.39 -16.16 19.76
N GLY A 475 3.55 -16.06 19.13
CA GLY A 475 3.82 -16.67 17.82
C GLY A 475 3.24 -15.90 16.63
N LEU A 476 2.75 -14.66 16.80
CA LEU A 476 2.21 -13.85 15.71
C LEU A 476 2.94 -12.52 15.54
N TYR A 477 3.45 -12.30 14.32
CA TYR A 477 4.19 -11.11 13.92
C TYR A 477 3.53 -10.48 12.69
N ALA A 478 3.73 -9.17 12.47
CA ALA A 478 3.23 -8.49 11.28
C ALA A 478 4.14 -7.34 10.86
N GLY A 479 4.11 -6.99 9.57
CA GLY A 479 4.87 -5.86 9.05
C GLY A 479 4.45 -5.45 7.64
N GLY A 480 4.73 -4.19 7.30
CA GLY A 480 4.19 -3.54 6.11
C GLY A 480 2.69 -3.28 6.22
N GLU A 481 2.02 -3.10 5.08
CA GLU A 481 0.65 -2.56 4.99
C GLU A 481 -0.47 -3.42 5.64
N VAL A 482 -0.16 -4.62 6.14
CA VAL A 482 -1.12 -5.39 6.96
C VAL A 482 -1.15 -4.91 8.42
N ALA A 483 -0.09 -4.23 8.85
CA ALA A 483 0.01 -3.55 10.13
C ALA A 483 -0.42 -2.08 10.00
N GLY A 484 -0.87 -1.47 11.09
CA GLY A 484 -1.20 -0.04 11.11
C GLY A 484 -0.49 0.73 12.23
N GLY A 485 -0.74 2.03 12.29
CA GLY A 485 -0.14 2.94 13.27
C GLY A 485 1.04 3.74 12.72
N VAL A 486 1.85 3.19 11.83
CA VAL A 486 3.02 3.88 11.25
C VAL A 486 2.62 5.16 10.51
N HIS A 487 1.53 5.09 9.74
CA HIS A 487 1.19 6.12 8.76
C HIS A 487 0.07 7.07 9.18
N GLY A 488 -0.60 6.83 10.32
CA GLY A 488 -1.68 7.68 10.77
C GLY A 488 -2.78 7.85 9.70
N ALA A 489 -3.20 9.09 9.47
CA ALA A 489 -4.29 9.41 8.54
C ALA A 489 -3.87 9.49 7.05
N SER A 490 -2.57 9.60 6.77
CA SER A 490 -2.01 9.64 5.43
C SER A 490 -0.55 9.24 5.48
N ARG A 491 -0.17 8.36 4.56
CA ARG A 491 1.21 7.94 4.39
C ARG A 491 2.00 8.95 3.57
N LEU A 492 3.07 9.48 4.16
CA LEU A 492 4.06 10.25 3.44
C LEU A 492 4.73 9.43 2.32
N GLY A 493 5.03 10.06 1.19
CA GLY A 493 5.69 9.42 0.05
C GLY A 493 6.97 8.68 0.48
N THR A 494 7.30 7.56 -0.18
CA THR A 494 8.54 6.79 0.07
C THR A 494 8.69 6.11 1.45
N VAL A 495 7.76 6.31 2.40
CA VAL A 495 7.85 5.70 3.74
C VAL A 495 7.31 4.25 3.80
N ALA A 496 6.38 3.84 2.92
CA ALA A 496 5.86 2.46 2.91
C ALA A 496 6.94 1.41 2.59
N VAL A 497 7.92 1.77 1.76
CA VAL A 497 8.99 0.85 1.37
C VAL A 497 9.86 0.55 2.58
N ILE A 498 10.29 1.59 3.31
CA ILE A 498 11.14 1.43 4.49
C ILE A 498 10.37 0.77 5.63
N ASP A 499 9.11 1.13 5.86
CA ASP A 499 8.23 0.47 6.84
C ASP A 499 8.20 -1.05 6.63
N ALA A 500 7.78 -1.48 5.44
CA ALA A 500 7.62 -2.90 5.15
C ALA A 500 8.95 -3.66 5.26
N LEU A 501 10.04 -3.12 4.70
CA LEU A 501 11.35 -3.76 4.79
C LEU A 501 11.87 -3.82 6.24
N THR A 502 11.73 -2.74 7.01
CA THR A 502 12.25 -2.66 8.38
C THR A 502 11.51 -3.60 9.32
N PHE A 503 10.17 -3.60 9.35
CA PHE A 503 9.44 -4.50 10.25
C PHE A 503 9.51 -5.96 9.79
N GLY A 504 9.64 -6.22 8.48
CA GLY A 504 9.99 -7.55 7.98
C GLY A 504 11.36 -8.01 8.48
N MET A 505 12.37 -7.15 8.37
CA MET A 505 13.73 -7.43 8.85
C MET A 505 13.76 -7.71 10.36
N ILE A 506 13.09 -6.87 11.17
CA ILE A 506 13.00 -7.03 12.63
C ILE A 506 12.36 -8.37 13.00
N ALA A 507 11.23 -8.74 12.37
CA ALA A 507 10.58 -10.03 12.61
C ALA A 507 11.53 -11.20 12.31
N GLY A 508 12.25 -11.14 11.17
CA GLY A 508 13.22 -12.16 10.80
C GLY A 508 14.41 -12.26 11.78
N GLU A 509 14.90 -11.13 12.28
CA GLU A 509 15.93 -11.07 13.34
C GLU A 509 15.44 -11.64 14.67
N ASN A 510 14.16 -11.46 15.00
CA ASN A 510 13.56 -12.06 16.19
C ASN A 510 13.46 -13.58 16.06
N PHE A 511 13.01 -14.10 14.90
CA PHE A 511 12.98 -15.53 14.65
C PHE A 511 14.38 -16.17 14.64
N ALA A 512 15.40 -15.46 14.16
CA ALA A 512 16.78 -15.91 14.16
C ALA A 512 17.32 -16.20 15.58
N LYS A 513 16.83 -15.47 16.59
CA LYS A 513 17.27 -15.62 18.00
C LYS A 513 16.55 -16.74 18.75
N MET A 514 15.42 -17.21 18.24
CA MET A 514 14.64 -18.29 18.88
C MET A 514 15.36 -19.62 18.67
N GLN A 515 15.37 -20.49 19.68
CA GLN A 515 16.01 -21.80 19.59
C GLN A 515 15.12 -22.80 18.86
#